data_AF-A0A7D9GY37-F1
#
_entry.id   AF-A0A7D9GY37-F1
#
_cell.length_a   1.000
_cell.length_b   1.000
_cell.length_c   1.000
_cell.angle_alpha   90.00
_cell.angle_beta   90.00
_cell.angle_gamma   90.00
#
_symmetry.space_group_name_H-M   'P 1'
#
loop_
_entity.id
_entity.type
_entity.pdbx_description
1 polymer ?
#
loop_
_entity_poly.entity_id
_entity_poly.type
_entity_poly.pdbx_seq_one_letter_code
_entity_poly.pdbx_strand_id
1 'polypeptide(L)'
;MVNSLEERLKKHANAFDGLLSLIPAKYYYDEDTSNQWKKKRKTKEERQRDKRRKLDPNTNNDVSAEQMMKKREKEAKPVVIPGQKEGSLKNESIEKKLQQSETIDTQAITLIYDDNGEILNKNEEKEAEDVESKIAEEKRKKAALNHEKNKKLAIEKSERKKKLTEEQKALKQKHLAELRSKLSAKITKLREQRKAPGTSVPGAPTSREQILEERRRKRELKKSNKQVEEEDDDDDDDDDDDDDDDDNDEEDTERTSKPKELKKSDVFYGNITFEDGTRVTSDLTAVRKAKKKKGPANKDIGAHLKKLEKTRKELGEMDVDKRKRVENKSSWSRALASVEGEKVKDDEQLLRKSLKRKEATKRRTKREWRERKKDLHELMDAKQQRRLQNVWIQKENKRRGKKDQIRQLPSHKKLSRSNIKRARAGFEGRIKTGRGKSRGH
;
A
#
# COMPACT_ATOMS: atom_id res chain seq x y z
N MET A 1 -3.14 -70.66 5.21
CA MET A 1 -4.08 -69.56 5.49
C MET A 1 -3.48 -68.26 5.02
N VAL A 2 -3.72 -67.92 3.75
CA VAL A 2 -3.38 -66.61 3.19
C VAL A 2 -4.38 -65.60 3.75
N ASN A 3 -3.96 -64.85 4.78
CA ASN A 3 -4.70 -63.67 5.20
C ASN A 3 -4.70 -62.71 4.02
N SER A 4 -5.83 -62.65 3.30
CA SER A 4 -5.95 -61.79 2.12
C SER A 4 -5.65 -60.35 2.55
N LEU A 5 -4.98 -59.59 1.69
CA LEU A 5 -4.73 -58.16 1.92
C LEU A 5 -6.03 -57.44 2.34
N GLU A 6 -7.15 -57.86 1.77
CA GLU A 6 -8.48 -57.37 2.06
C GLU A 6 -8.93 -57.62 3.51
N GLU A 7 -8.71 -58.82 4.07
CA GLU A 7 -9.00 -59.11 5.48
C GLU A 7 -8.15 -58.29 6.44
N ARG A 8 -6.88 -58.05 6.09
CA ARG A 8 -5.98 -57.22 6.91
C ARG A 8 -6.39 -55.75 6.89
N LEU A 9 -6.77 -55.24 5.71
CA LEU A 9 -7.31 -53.90 5.57
C LEU A 9 -8.63 -53.73 6.33
N LYS A 10 -9.53 -54.71 6.29
CA LYS A 10 -10.77 -54.71 7.07
C LYS A 10 -10.52 -54.72 8.59
N LYS A 11 -9.54 -55.50 9.07
CA LYS A 11 -9.15 -55.52 10.50
C LYS A 11 -8.57 -54.20 10.98
N HIS A 12 -7.84 -53.47 10.13
CA HIS A 12 -7.22 -52.20 10.48
C HIS A 12 -8.06 -50.96 10.11
N ALA A 13 -9.23 -51.13 9.49
CA ALA A 13 -10.11 -50.04 9.08
C ALA A 13 -10.43 -49.07 10.23
N ASN A 14 -10.69 -49.60 11.42
CA ASN A 14 -10.98 -48.79 12.61
C ASN A 14 -9.77 -47.99 13.10
N ALA A 15 -8.55 -48.52 12.95
CA ALA A 15 -7.31 -47.81 13.30
C ALA A 15 -7.03 -46.67 12.32
N PHE A 16 -7.30 -46.89 11.02
CA PHE A 16 -7.21 -45.86 10.00
C PHE A 16 -8.26 -44.76 10.20
N ASP A 17 -9.52 -45.10 10.50
CA ASP A 17 -10.58 -44.11 10.77
C ASP A 17 -10.26 -43.28 12.04
N GLY A 18 -9.71 -43.92 13.08
CA GLY A 18 -9.20 -43.22 14.27
C GLY A 18 -8.05 -42.26 13.95
N LEU A 19 -7.09 -42.68 13.13
CA LEU A 19 -5.95 -41.84 12.73
C LEU A 19 -6.38 -40.68 11.83
N LEU A 20 -7.34 -40.91 10.92
CA LEU A 20 -7.91 -39.85 10.08
C LEU A 20 -8.77 -38.87 10.89
N SER A 21 -9.39 -39.32 12.00
CA SER A 21 -10.15 -38.45 12.89
C SER A 21 -9.27 -37.48 13.71
N LEU A 22 -8.00 -37.84 13.95
CA LEU A 22 -7.04 -37.00 14.66
C LEU A 22 -6.62 -35.75 13.88
N ILE A 23 -6.82 -35.77 12.56
CA ILE A 23 -6.40 -34.68 11.69
C ILE A 23 -7.63 -33.86 11.35
N PRO A 24 -7.65 -32.55 11.67
CA PRO A 24 -8.84 -31.74 11.45
C PRO A 24 -9.28 -31.78 10.00
N ALA A 25 -10.57 -32.07 9.78
CA ALA A 25 -11.17 -32.21 8.44
C ALA A 25 -10.92 -31.01 7.51
N LYS A 26 -10.66 -29.83 8.08
CA LYS A 26 -10.24 -28.61 7.38
C LYS A 26 -9.01 -28.80 6.47
N TYR A 27 -8.14 -29.76 6.76
CA TYR A 27 -6.92 -30.00 6.01
C TYR A 27 -7.07 -31.02 4.87
N TYR A 28 -8.19 -31.75 4.82
CA TYR A 28 -8.46 -32.76 3.79
C TYR A 28 -9.56 -32.39 2.81
N TYR A 29 -10.53 -31.59 3.25
CA TYR A 29 -11.58 -31.07 2.40
C TYR A 29 -11.32 -29.59 2.17
N ASP A 30 -11.01 -29.22 0.93
CA ASP A 30 -11.11 -27.83 0.52
C ASP A 30 -12.53 -27.36 0.84
N GLU A 31 -12.67 -26.24 1.56
CA GLU A 31 -13.98 -25.62 1.74
C GLU A 31 -14.61 -25.48 0.35
N ASP A 32 -15.75 -26.14 0.09
CA ASP A 32 -16.41 -26.18 -1.24
C ASP A 32 -16.73 -24.77 -1.74
N THR A 33 -15.74 -24.12 -2.33
CA THR A 33 -15.83 -22.80 -2.98
C THR A 33 -16.34 -22.94 -4.41
N SER A 34 -16.40 -24.17 -4.93
CA SER A 34 -16.94 -24.55 -6.25
C SER A 34 -18.37 -24.03 -6.50
N ASN A 35 -19.16 -23.86 -5.44
CA ASN A 35 -20.54 -23.35 -5.52
C ASN A 35 -20.69 -21.88 -5.10
N GLN A 36 -19.60 -21.16 -4.74
CA GLN A 36 -19.70 -19.74 -4.41
C GLN A 36 -20.16 -18.89 -5.60
N TRP A 37 -19.69 -19.20 -6.81
CA TRP A 37 -20.05 -18.46 -8.02
C TRP A 37 -21.42 -18.85 -8.60
N LYS A 38 -21.99 -20.00 -8.19
CA LYS A 38 -23.32 -20.46 -8.62
C LYS A 38 -24.46 -20.00 -7.70
N LYS A 39 -24.17 -19.32 -6.57
CA LYS A 39 -25.19 -18.82 -5.64
C LYS A 39 -25.97 -17.64 -6.23
N LYS A 40 -27.18 -17.90 -6.70
CA LYS A 40 -28.15 -16.86 -7.08
C LYS A 40 -28.54 -16.02 -5.85
N ARG A 41 -28.84 -14.73 -6.08
CA ARG A 41 -29.26 -13.81 -5.01
C ARG A 41 -30.59 -14.27 -4.42
N LYS A 42 -30.59 -14.67 -3.14
CA LYS A 42 -31.79 -15.13 -2.42
C LYS A 42 -32.98 -14.20 -2.61
N THR A 43 -34.14 -14.79 -2.90
CA THR A 43 -35.39 -14.05 -3.05
C THR A 43 -35.80 -13.39 -1.72
N LYS A 44 -36.71 -12.42 -1.77
CA LYS A 44 -37.14 -11.68 -0.58
C LYS A 44 -37.80 -12.62 0.44
N GLU A 45 -38.57 -13.59 -0.03
CA GLU A 45 -39.26 -14.60 0.77
C GLU A 45 -38.29 -15.59 1.42
N GLU A 46 -37.29 -16.04 0.67
CA GLU A 46 -36.25 -16.94 1.18
C GLU A 46 -35.44 -16.27 2.32
N ARG A 47 -35.13 -14.98 2.17
CA ARG A 47 -34.47 -14.19 3.22
C ARG A 47 -35.36 -14.00 4.45
N GLN A 48 -36.67 -13.96 4.27
CA GLN A 48 -37.62 -13.80 5.38
C GLN A 48 -37.83 -15.12 6.12
N ARG A 49 -37.83 -16.26 5.40
CA ARG A 49 -37.80 -17.61 5.98
C ARG A 49 -36.51 -17.88 6.74
N ASP A 50 -35.34 -17.51 6.18
CA ASP A 50 -34.05 -17.64 6.89
C ASP A 50 -34.01 -16.82 8.19
N LYS A 51 -34.61 -15.63 8.19
CA LYS A 51 -34.72 -14.80 9.39
C LYS A 51 -35.67 -15.38 10.43
N ARG A 52 -36.79 -15.99 10.01
CA ARG A 52 -37.72 -16.70 10.90
C ARG A 52 -37.06 -17.96 11.47
N ARG A 53 -36.44 -18.77 10.61
CA ARG A 53 -35.70 -19.98 10.99
C ARG A 53 -34.56 -19.70 11.98
N LYS A 54 -33.88 -18.56 11.83
CA LYS A 54 -32.82 -18.10 12.76
C LYS A 54 -33.34 -17.53 14.08
N LEU A 55 -34.65 -17.30 14.18
CA LEU A 55 -35.35 -16.83 15.38
C LEU A 55 -36.12 -17.96 16.08
N ASP A 56 -36.21 -19.16 15.50
CA ASP A 56 -36.92 -20.29 16.08
C ASP A 56 -36.00 -21.01 17.09
N PRO A 57 -36.36 -21.08 18.38
CA PRO A 57 -35.51 -21.68 19.42
C PRO A 57 -35.41 -23.21 19.32
N ASN A 58 -36.31 -23.86 18.57
CA ASN A 58 -36.34 -25.32 18.39
C ASN A 58 -35.59 -25.80 17.14
N THR A 59 -35.14 -24.90 16.26
CA THR A 59 -34.43 -25.25 15.00
C THR A 59 -32.92 -25.05 15.09
N ASN A 60 -32.38 -24.75 16.29
CA ASN A 60 -30.95 -24.64 16.51
C ASN A 60 -30.25 -26.02 16.57
N ASN A 61 -30.68 -26.92 15.69
CA ASN A 61 -30.09 -28.22 15.37
C ASN A 61 -29.88 -28.32 13.85
N ASP A 62 -29.36 -27.26 13.23
CA ASP A 62 -28.62 -27.40 11.97
C ASP A 62 -27.21 -27.89 12.31
N VAL A 63 -27.06 -29.18 12.61
CA VAL A 63 -25.74 -29.78 12.78
C VAL A 63 -25.02 -29.75 11.43
N SER A 64 -24.11 -28.79 11.27
CA SER A 64 -23.15 -28.73 10.17
C SER A 64 -22.40 -30.06 10.06
N ALA A 65 -21.97 -30.46 8.86
CA ALA A 65 -21.11 -31.64 8.68
C ALA A 65 -19.87 -31.61 9.61
N GLU A 66 -19.35 -30.40 9.90
CA GLU A 66 -18.28 -30.17 10.88
C GLU A 66 -18.71 -30.54 12.32
N GLN A 67 -19.97 -30.32 12.68
CA GLN A 67 -20.52 -30.66 14.00
C GLN A 67 -20.89 -32.15 14.11
N MET A 68 -21.32 -32.80 13.02
CA MET A 68 -21.48 -34.26 13.01
C MET A 68 -20.13 -34.98 13.13
N MET A 69 -19.07 -34.48 12.49
CA MET A 69 -17.73 -35.05 12.62
C MET A 69 -17.08 -34.73 13.97
N LYS A 70 -17.30 -33.54 14.56
CA LYS A 70 -16.91 -33.26 15.96
C LYS A 70 -17.66 -34.12 16.99
N LYS A 71 -18.91 -34.50 16.71
CA LYS A 71 -19.62 -35.49 17.54
C LYS A 71 -19.01 -36.87 17.38
N ARG A 72 -18.67 -37.27 16.15
CA ARG A 72 -17.97 -38.53 15.86
C ARG A 72 -16.57 -38.60 16.47
N GLU A 73 -15.84 -37.50 16.53
CA GLU A 73 -14.54 -37.34 17.21
C GLU A 73 -14.69 -37.45 18.74
N LYS A 74 -15.79 -36.93 19.31
CA LYS A 74 -16.12 -37.08 20.74
C LYS A 74 -16.62 -38.48 21.10
N GLU A 75 -17.25 -39.17 20.16
CA GLU A 75 -17.82 -40.52 20.33
C GLU A 75 -16.86 -41.63 19.85
N ALA A 76 -15.68 -41.27 19.32
CA ALA A 76 -14.70 -42.22 18.82
C ALA A 76 -14.08 -43.02 19.97
N LYS A 77 -13.99 -44.35 19.78
CA LYS A 77 -13.27 -45.25 20.69
C LYS A 77 -11.76 -44.98 20.57
N PRO A 78 -11.02 -44.89 21.68
CA PRO A 78 -9.58 -44.65 21.63
C PRO A 78 -8.87 -45.78 20.87
N VAL A 79 -7.89 -45.40 20.04
CA VAL A 79 -7.09 -46.35 19.27
C VAL A 79 -6.26 -47.20 20.24
N VAL A 80 -6.60 -48.48 20.36
CA VAL A 80 -5.79 -49.47 21.10
C VAL A 80 -4.71 -49.97 20.15
N ILE A 81 -3.46 -49.65 20.46
CA ILE A 81 -2.29 -50.21 19.77
C ILE A 81 -2.18 -51.69 20.15
N PRO A 82 -2.18 -52.63 19.19
CA PRO A 82 -2.00 -54.06 19.50
C PRO A 82 -0.66 -54.27 20.21
N GLY A 83 -0.68 -54.55 21.53
CA GLY A 83 0.52 -54.81 22.33
C GLY A 83 0.65 -54.00 23.63
N GLN A 84 -0.22 -53.01 23.90
CA GLN A 84 -0.26 -52.37 25.23
C GLN A 84 -1.30 -53.05 26.13
N LYS A 85 -0.84 -53.60 27.26
CA LYS A 85 -1.68 -54.27 28.26
C LYS A 85 -2.71 -53.30 28.83
N GLU A 86 -3.97 -53.73 28.84
CA GLU A 86 -5.08 -53.14 29.58
C GLU A 86 -4.75 -53.14 31.07
N GLY A 87 -4.32 -51.99 31.61
CA GLY A 87 -3.79 -51.98 32.98
C GLY A 87 -3.36 -50.63 33.53
N SER A 88 -3.98 -49.52 33.12
CA SER A 88 -4.07 -48.30 33.93
C SER A 88 -4.95 -47.29 33.20
N LEU A 89 -5.58 -46.39 33.97
CA LEU A 89 -6.53 -45.36 33.52
C LEU A 89 -7.99 -45.84 33.40
N LYS A 90 -8.51 -46.34 34.53
CA LYS A 90 -9.90 -46.01 34.91
C LYS A 90 -10.01 -44.48 35.03
N ASN A 91 -11.13 -43.96 34.52
CA ASN A 91 -11.51 -42.57 34.59
C ASN A 91 -11.66 -42.12 36.05
N GLU A 92 -10.70 -41.34 36.54
CA GLU A 92 -10.89 -40.34 37.58
C GLU A 92 -9.66 -39.42 37.56
N SER A 93 -9.86 -38.10 37.45
CA SER A 93 -8.83 -37.03 37.52
C SER A 93 -8.36 -36.36 36.22
N ILE A 94 -9.25 -36.03 35.27
CA ILE A 94 -8.94 -35.00 34.24
C ILE A 94 -9.20 -33.57 34.75
N GLU A 95 -9.99 -33.38 35.81
CA GLU A 95 -10.27 -32.05 36.36
C GLU A 95 -9.13 -31.41 37.16
N LYS A 96 -8.08 -32.17 37.55
CA LYS A 96 -6.92 -31.62 38.29
C LYS A 96 -5.67 -31.41 37.44
N LYS A 97 -5.65 -31.82 36.17
CA LYS A 97 -4.51 -31.59 35.26
C LYS A 97 -4.67 -30.35 34.37
N LEU A 98 -5.78 -29.60 34.52
CA LEU A 98 -6.01 -28.31 33.85
C LEU A 98 -5.59 -27.09 34.70
N GLN A 99 -5.16 -27.30 35.96
CA GLN A 99 -4.68 -26.23 36.86
C GLN A 99 -3.17 -26.28 37.13
N GLN A 100 -2.44 -27.23 36.52
CA GLN A 100 -0.98 -27.38 36.64
C GLN A 100 -0.27 -27.29 35.27
N SER A 101 -0.88 -26.59 34.30
CA SER A 101 -0.21 -26.07 33.10
C SER A 101 -0.15 -24.54 33.10
N GLU A 102 -0.58 -23.89 34.19
CA GLU A 102 -0.10 -22.57 34.55
C GLU A 102 1.26 -22.78 35.21
N THR A 103 2.32 -22.21 34.63
CA THR A 103 3.75 -22.24 35.06
C THR A 103 4.66 -23.33 34.48
N ILE A 104 4.83 -23.38 33.14
CA ILE A 104 6.11 -23.75 32.52
C ILE A 104 6.42 -22.80 31.35
N ASP A 105 7.35 -21.88 31.64
CA ASP A 105 8.29 -21.15 30.78
C ASP A 105 7.91 -20.75 29.34
N THR A 106 7.36 -19.54 29.24
CA THR A 106 7.28 -18.75 28.00
C THR A 106 8.63 -18.16 27.59
N GLN A 107 9.61 -19.00 27.23
CA GLN A 107 10.85 -18.56 26.59
C GLN A 107 11.25 -19.42 25.37
N ALA A 108 10.27 -19.92 24.62
CA ALA A 108 10.52 -20.37 23.25
C ALA A 108 10.45 -19.15 22.30
N ILE A 109 11.64 -18.66 21.98
CA ILE A 109 11.97 -17.51 21.14
C ILE A 109 11.25 -17.56 19.78
N THR A 110 10.23 -16.72 19.59
CA THR A 110 9.74 -16.33 18.25
C THR A 110 10.62 -15.19 17.72
N LEU A 111 11.64 -15.52 16.93
CA LEU A 111 12.44 -14.55 16.19
C LEU A 111 11.58 -13.90 15.10
N ILE A 112 11.24 -12.62 15.29
CA ILE A 112 10.61 -11.79 14.27
C ILE A 112 11.71 -10.88 13.72
N TYR A 113 12.04 -11.06 12.44
CA TYR A 113 12.99 -10.24 11.70
C TYR A 113 12.26 -9.11 10.98
N ASP A 114 12.88 -7.94 10.92
CA ASP A 114 12.46 -6.83 10.06
C ASP A 114 13.03 -6.96 8.62
N ASP A 115 12.54 -6.14 7.68
CA ASP A 115 12.91 -6.16 6.23
C ASP A 115 14.43 -6.00 5.98
N ASN A 116 15.23 -5.67 7.00
CA ASN A 116 16.69 -5.56 6.97
C ASN A 116 17.43 -6.72 7.68
N GLY A 117 16.71 -7.66 8.30
CA GLY A 117 17.27 -8.89 8.87
C GLY A 117 17.84 -8.79 10.29
N GLU A 118 17.43 -7.80 11.10
CA GLU A 118 17.88 -7.63 12.49
C GLU A 118 16.83 -8.14 13.50
N ILE A 119 17.29 -8.57 14.68
CA ILE A 119 16.45 -9.19 15.72
C ILE A 119 15.93 -8.09 16.65
N LEU A 120 14.62 -7.88 16.68
CA LEU A 120 13.97 -6.91 17.57
C LEU A 120 13.86 -7.45 19.01
N ASN A 121 14.59 -6.84 19.94
CA ASN A 121 14.49 -7.13 21.37
C ASN A 121 13.23 -6.49 21.99
N LYS A 122 12.31 -7.32 22.49
CA LYS A 122 11.00 -6.93 23.08
C LYS A 122 11.05 -6.09 24.37
N ASN A 123 12.23 -5.74 24.88
CA ASN A 123 12.35 -4.95 26.11
C ASN A 123 12.16 -3.44 25.87
N GLU A 124 12.36 -2.95 24.65
CA GLU A 124 12.18 -1.52 24.34
C GLU A 124 10.70 -1.13 24.11
N GLU A 125 9.83 -2.08 23.73
CA GLU A 125 8.41 -1.79 23.48
C GLU A 125 7.60 -1.61 24.76
N LYS A 126 7.93 -2.32 25.85
CA LYS A 126 7.25 -2.17 27.15
C LYS A 126 7.61 -0.87 27.84
N GLU A 127 8.88 -0.45 27.79
CA GLU A 127 9.28 0.85 28.32
C GLU A 127 8.73 2.00 27.48
N ALA A 128 8.63 1.85 26.15
CA ALA A 128 8.01 2.86 25.29
C ALA A 128 6.50 3.02 25.54
N GLU A 129 5.75 1.94 25.79
CA GLU A 129 4.32 2.00 26.12
C GLU A 129 4.06 2.60 27.53
N ASP A 130 4.91 2.30 28.51
CA ASP A 130 4.83 2.88 29.85
C ASP A 130 5.26 4.36 29.89
N VAL A 131 6.22 4.76 29.05
CA VAL A 131 6.60 6.17 28.88
C VAL A 131 5.51 6.94 28.13
N GLU A 132 4.90 6.36 27.09
CA GLU A 132 3.86 7.02 26.30
C GLU A 132 2.53 7.16 27.10
N SER A 133 2.21 6.21 27.98
CA SER A 133 1.06 6.31 28.89
C SER A 133 1.25 7.39 29.96
N LYS A 134 2.44 7.48 30.57
CA LYS A 134 2.80 8.55 31.54
C LYS A 134 2.79 9.94 30.89
N ILE A 135 3.31 10.08 29.66
CA ILE A 135 3.28 11.35 28.91
C ILE A 135 1.84 11.74 28.55
N ALA A 136 0.96 10.78 28.24
CA ALA A 136 -0.44 11.03 27.95
C ALA A 136 -1.21 11.51 29.20
N GLU A 137 -0.94 10.93 30.37
CA GLU A 137 -1.51 11.36 31.65
C GLU A 137 -1.03 12.77 32.05
N GLU A 138 0.26 13.06 31.89
CA GLU A 138 0.82 14.37 32.21
C GLU A 138 0.25 15.46 31.28
N LYS A 139 0.05 15.15 29.99
CA LYS A 139 -0.63 16.05 29.04
C LYS A 139 -2.08 16.29 29.41
N ARG A 140 -2.81 15.28 29.90
CA ARG A 140 -4.19 15.43 30.38
C ARG A 140 -4.26 16.32 31.63
N LYS A 141 -3.33 16.15 32.58
CA LYS A 141 -3.23 17.01 33.77
C LYS A 141 -2.88 18.46 33.42
N LYS A 142 -1.91 18.69 32.50
CA LYS A 142 -1.57 20.03 31.98
C LYS A 142 -2.72 20.67 31.21
N ALA A 143 -3.49 19.91 30.44
CA ALA A 143 -4.68 20.41 29.74
C ALA A 143 -5.81 20.79 30.70
N ALA A 144 -6.06 20.01 31.75
CA ALA A 144 -7.03 20.34 32.79
C ALA A 144 -6.64 21.62 33.56
N LEU A 145 -5.36 21.75 33.93
CA LEU A 145 -4.84 22.93 34.63
C LEU A 145 -4.91 24.20 33.76
N ASN A 146 -4.66 24.08 32.46
CA ASN A 146 -4.85 25.18 31.50
C ASN A 146 -6.32 25.53 31.27
N HIS A 147 -7.22 24.55 31.28
CA HIS A 147 -8.66 24.83 31.17
C HIS A 147 -9.15 25.61 32.41
N GLU A 148 -8.67 25.26 33.60
CA GLU A 148 -9.04 25.96 34.83
C GLU A 148 -8.46 27.38 34.89
N LYS A 149 -7.19 27.55 34.49
CA LYS A 149 -6.57 28.88 34.32
C LYS A 149 -7.30 29.74 33.29
N ASN A 150 -7.69 29.16 32.15
CA ASN A 150 -8.45 29.87 31.11
C ASN A 150 -9.87 30.21 31.56
N LYS A 151 -10.50 29.38 32.40
CA LYS A 151 -11.81 29.65 32.98
C LYS A 151 -11.73 30.81 33.99
N LYS A 152 -10.68 30.85 34.83
CA LYS A 152 -10.39 31.99 35.73
C LYS A 152 -10.08 33.28 34.95
N LEU A 153 -9.25 33.20 33.90
CA LEU A 153 -8.96 34.34 33.00
C LEU A 153 -10.19 34.83 32.22
N ALA A 154 -11.14 33.94 31.88
CA ALA A 154 -12.39 34.33 31.22
C ALA A 154 -13.36 35.04 32.18
N ILE A 155 -13.39 34.62 33.44
CA ILE A 155 -14.17 35.28 34.51
C ILE A 155 -13.57 36.67 34.79
N GLU A 156 -12.25 36.78 34.93
CA GLU A 156 -11.57 38.07 35.16
C GLU A 156 -11.69 39.04 33.95
N LYS A 157 -11.71 38.52 32.71
CA LYS A 157 -11.99 39.32 31.50
C LYS A 157 -13.45 39.78 31.40
N SER A 158 -14.38 39.06 32.01
CA SER A 158 -15.79 39.45 32.04
C SER A 158 -16.03 40.62 33.01
N GLU A 159 -15.28 40.66 34.11
CA GLU A 159 -15.32 41.72 35.13
C GLU A 159 -14.58 43.00 34.70
N ARG A 160 -13.55 42.89 33.85
CA ARG A 160 -12.79 44.04 33.30
C ARG A 160 -13.42 44.73 32.09
N LYS A 161 -14.70 44.48 31.75
CA LYS A 161 -15.42 45.30 30.74
C LYS A 161 -15.77 46.69 31.28
N LYS A 162 -14.74 47.46 31.66
CA LYS A 162 -14.83 48.92 31.70
C LYS A 162 -15.04 49.41 30.27
N LYS A 163 -16.08 50.23 30.06
CA LYS A 163 -16.41 50.83 28.76
C LYS A 163 -15.16 51.59 28.26
N LEU A 164 -14.53 51.13 27.18
CA LEU A 164 -13.42 51.87 26.54
C LEU A 164 -13.92 53.28 26.19
N THR A 165 -13.14 54.30 26.58
CA THR A 165 -13.36 55.70 26.22
C THR A 165 -13.45 55.85 24.69
N GLU A 166 -14.23 56.82 24.23
CA GLU A 166 -14.54 57.01 22.80
C GLU A 166 -13.28 57.25 21.95
N GLU A 167 -12.26 57.90 22.52
CA GLU A 167 -10.95 58.11 21.90
C GLU A 167 -10.24 56.78 21.59
N GLN A 168 -10.29 55.80 22.49
CA GLN A 168 -9.68 54.49 22.27
C GLN A 168 -10.42 53.68 21.19
N LYS A 169 -11.72 53.93 21.00
CA LYS A 169 -12.50 53.32 19.91
C LYS A 169 -12.13 53.97 18.56
N ALA A 170 -11.97 55.29 18.53
CA ALA A 170 -11.56 56.01 17.33
C ALA A 170 -10.15 55.59 16.86
N LEU A 171 -9.19 55.46 17.78
CA LEU A 171 -7.84 54.97 17.48
C LEU A 171 -7.85 53.53 16.91
N LYS A 172 -8.69 52.65 17.48
CA LYS A 172 -8.87 51.28 16.95
C LYS A 172 -9.48 51.28 15.57
N GLN A 173 -10.45 52.16 15.29
CA GLN A 173 -11.04 52.27 13.96
C GLN A 173 -10.02 52.78 12.93
N LYS A 174 -9.21 53.79 13.27
CA LYS A 174 -8.11 54.28 12.42
C LYS A 174 -7.11 53.16 12.11
N HIS A 175 -6.69 52.41 13.12
CA HIS A 175 -5.78 51.28 12.95
C HIS A 175 -6.41 50.15 12.11
N LEU A 176 -7.71 49.88 12.27
CA LEU A 176 -8.42 48.88 11.48
C LEU A 176 -8.57 49.33 10.02
N ALA A 177 -8.78 50.62 9.77
CA ALA A 177 -8.79 51.20 8.44
C ALA A 177 -7.41 51.09 7.76
N GLU A 178 -6.33 51.34 8.49
CA GLU A 178 -4.96 51.16 8.01
C GLU A 178 -4.63 49.69 7.70
N LEU A 179 -5.10 48.76 8.52
CA LEU A 179 -4.96 47.32 8.23
C LEU A 179 -5.77 46.92 6.99
N ARG A 180 -6.96 47.49 6.80
CA ARG A 180 -7.79 47.26 5.61
C ARG A 180 -7.14 47.82 4.35
N SER A 181 -6.50 49.00 4.41
CA SER A 181 -5.79 49.58 3.26
C SER A 181 -4.53 48.78 2.91
N LYS A 182 -3.75 48.35 3.90
CA LYS A 182 -2.60 47.45 3.69
C LYS A 182 -3.04 46.11 3.08
N LEU A 183 -4.18 45.57 3.53
CA LEU A 183 -4.73 44.33 3.02
C LEU A 183 -5.25 44.49 1.58
N SER A 184 -5.97 45.57 1.27
CA SER A 184 -6.45 45.83 -0.10
C SER A 184 -5.30 46.02 -1.07
N ALA A 185 -4.25 46.78 -0.70
CA ALA A 185 -3.04 46.94 -1.50
C ALA A 185 -2.29 45.62 -1.73
N LYS A 186 -2.29 44.71 -0.74
CA LYS A 186 -1.71 43.37 -0.92
C LYS A 186 -2.57 42.49 -1.82
N ILE A 187 -3.89 42.62 -1.76
CA ILE A 187 -4.82 41.91 -2.66
C ILE A 187 -4.64 42.41 -4.10
N THR A 188 -4.55 43.73 -4.33
CA THR A 188 -4.33 44.26 -5.69
C THR A 188 -3.00 43.75 -6.25
N LYS A 189 -1.90 43.84 -5.49
CA LYS A 189 -0.59 43.30 -5.88
C LYS A 189 -0.65 41.81 -6.24
N LEU A 190 -1.35 40.99 -5.45
CA LEU A 190 -1.51 39.56 -5.75
C LEU A 190 -2.42 39.29 -6.95
N ARG A 191 -3.44 40.12 -7.18
CA ARG A 191 -4.32 40.02 -8.36
C ARG A 191 -3.57 40.40 -9.63
N GLU A 192 -2.76 41.46 -9.59
CA GLU A 192 -1.88 41.91 -10.67
C GLU A 192 -0.84 40.83 -11.01
N GLN A 193 -0.17 40.25 -10.01
CA GLN A 193 0.77 39.14 -10.20
C GLN A 193 0.13 37.91 -10.86
N ARG A 194 -1.15 37.65 -10.60
CA ARG A 194 -1.89 36.52 -11.17
C ARG A 194 -2.60 36.86 -12.48
N LYS A 195 -2.47 38.10 -12.98
CA LYS A 195 -3.16 38.60 -14.17
C LYS A 195 -4.67 38.31 -14.09
N ALA A 196 -5.24 38.52 -12.91
CA ALA A 196 -6.65 38.25 -12.66
C ALA A 196 -7.53 39.23 -13.46
N PRO A 197 -8.73 38.83 -13.91
CA PRO A 197 -9.59 39.71 -14.68
C PRO A 197 -9.93 40.99 -13.90
N GLY A 198 -9.87 42.13 -14.59
CA GLY A 198 -10.11 43.47 -14.04
C GLY A 198 -8.91 44.16 -13.36
N THR A 199 -7.68 43.65 -13.50
CA THR A 199 -6.46 44.38 -13.08
C THR A 199 -5.87 45.17 -14.24
N SER A 200 -5.28 46.34 -13.98
CA SER A 200 -4.70 47.24 -15.00
C SER A 200 -3.38 46.74 -15.62
N VAL A 201 -3.04 45.46 -15.47
CA VAL A 201 -1.80 44.86 -15.99
C VAL A 201 -2.01 44.44 -17.44
N PRO A 202 -1.10 44.77 -18.38
CA PRO A 202 -1.20 44.34 -19.77
C PRO A 202 -1.26 42.81 -19.86
N GLY A 203 -2.31 42.28 -20.50
CA GLY A 203 -2.58 40.85 -20.63
C GLY A 203 -3.55 40.25 -19.60
N ALA A 204 -4.11 41.05 -18.69
CA ALA A 204 -5.26 40.64 -17.89
C ALA A 204 -6.57 41.02 -18.62
N PRO A 205 -7.51 40.10 -18.84
CA PRO A 205 -8.77 40.43 -19.51
C PRO A 205 -9.62 41.36 -18.64
N THR A 206 -10.04 42.51 -19.16
CA THR A 206 -10.79 43.51 -18.38
C THR A 206 -12.29 43.24 -18.38
N SER A 207 -12.82 42.58 -19.42
CA SER A 207 -14.24 42.19 -19.54
C SER A 207 -14.41 40.71 -19.89
N ARG A 208 -15.56 40.13 -19.52
CA ARG A 208 -15.96 38.75 -19.89
C ARG A 208 -16.05 38.57 -21.41
N GLU A 209 -16.39 39.63 -22.14
CA GLU A 209 -16.44 39.64 -23.61
C GLU A 209 -15.06 39.47 -24.21
N GLN A 210 -14.04 40.17 -23.68
CA GLN A 210 -12.65 40.00 -24.10
C GLN A 210 -12.13 38.57 -23.89
N ILE A 211 -12.58 37.88 -22.84
CA ILE A 211 -12.25 36.45 -22.61
C ILE A 211 -12.86 35.57 -23.71
N LEU A 212 -14.08 35.88 -24.15
CA LEU A 212 -14.76 35.11 -25.20
C LEU A 212 -14.13 35.38 -26.58
N GLU A 213 -13.78 36.62 -26.87
CA GLU A 213 -13.09 37.03 -28.10
C GLU A 213 -11.68 36.46 -28.20
N GLU A 214 -10.88 36.51 -27.12
CA GLU A 214 -9.55 35.90 -27.11
C GLU A 214 -9.63 34.38 -27.29
N ARG A 215 -10.65 33.74 -26.68
CA ARG A 215 -10.91 32.31 -26.88
C ARG A 215 -11.38 31.99 -28.29
N ARG A 216 -12.09 32.91 -28.96
CA ARG A 216 -12.50 32.78 -30.36
C ARG A 216 -11.30 32.92 -31.29
N ARG A 217 -10.51 33.99 -31.14
CA ARG A 217 -9.27 34.24 -31.89
C ARG A 217 -8.28 33.08 -31.76
N LYS A 218 -8.09 32.54 -30.55
CA LYS A 218 -7.22 31.38 -30.32
C LYS A 218 -7.75 30.09 -30.94
N ARG A 219 -9.08 29.95 -31.10
CA ARG A 219 -9.69 28.82 -31.80
C ARG A 219 -9.54 28.96 -33.31
N GLU A 220 -9.73 30.16 -33.84
CA GLU A 220 -9.51 30.49 -35.26
C GLU A 220 -8.05 30.26 -35.66
N LEU A 221 -7.08 30.72 -34.85
CA LEU A 221 -5.65 30.51 -35.12
C LEU A 221 -5.22 29.03 -35.07
N LYS A 222 -5.88 28.23 -34.22
CA LYS A 222 -5.69 26.77 -34.22
C LYS A 222 -6.31 26.10 -35.42
N LYS A 223 -7.42 26.63 -35.93
CA LYS A 223 -8.09 26.11 -37.11
C LYS A 223 -7.27 26.45 -38.36
N SER A 224 -6.73 27.66 -38.46
CA SER A 224 -5.82 28.04 -39.56
C SER A 224 -4.54 27.21 -39.53
N ASN A 225 -3.88 27.06 -38.38
CA ASN A 225 -2.66 26.22 -38.30
C ASN A 225 -2.93 24.76 -38.64
N LYS A 226 -4.10 24.25 -38.26
CA LYS A 226 -4.48 22.88 -38.59
C LYS A 226 -4.84 22.73 -40.08
N GLN A 227 -5.39 23.75 -40.71
CA GLN A 227 -5.56 23.77 -42.17
C GLN A 227 -4.23 23.78 -42.90
N VAL A 228 -3.25 24.57 -42.45
CA VAL A 228 -1.89 24.56 -43.03
C VAL A 228 -1.24 23.19 -42.85
N GLU A 229 -1.35 22.56 -41.67
CA GLU A 229 -0.83 21.21 -41.43
C GLU A 229 -1.55 20.13 -42.26
N GLU A 230 -2.84 20.30 -42.56
CA GLU A 230 -3.59 19.39 -43.45
C GLU A 230 -3.27 19.67 -44.94
N GLU A 231 -2.98 20.91 -45.34
CA GLU A 231 -2.54 21.26 -46.70
C GLU A 231 -1.10 20.78 -46.97
N ASP A 232 -0.20 20.86 -45.98
CA ASP A 232 1.17 20.32 -46.07
C ASP A 232 1.20 18.77 -46.14
N ASP A 233 0.22 18.08 -45.53
CA ASP A 233 0.10 16.61 -45.56
C ASP A 233 -0.51 16.09 -46.89
N ASP A 234 -1.28 16.91 -47.62
CA ASP A 234 -1.91 16.54 -48.91
C ASP A 234 -0.95 16.75 -50.12
N ASP A 235 0.11 17.56 -49.98
CA ASP A 235 1.15 17.76 -51.01
C ASP A 235 2.25 16.66 -51.00
N ASP A 236 2.27 15.77 -50.01
CA ASP A 236 3.24 14.67 -49.87
C ASP A 236 2.74 13.30 -50.42
N ASP A 237 1.51 13.24 -50.97
CA ASP A 237 0.85 11.99 -51.42
C ASP A 237 0.61 11.90 -52.96
N ASP A 238 1.12 12.85 -53.75
CA ASP A 238 1.14 12.79 -55.23
C ASP A 238 2.58 13.00 -55.75
N ASP A 239 3.39 11.93 -55.77
CA ASP A 239 4.39 11.68 -56.81
C ASP A 239 4.95 10.25 -56.66
N ASP A 240 4.27 9.30 -57.32
CA ASP A 240 4.79 7.99 -57.70
C ASP A 240 5.16 8.06 -59.20
N ASP A 241 6.37 7.58 -59.53
CA ASP A 241 6.98 7.33 -60.85
C ASP A 241 7.33 8.52 -61.78
N ASP A 242 8.64 8.80 -61.93
CA ASP A 242 9.32 8.56 -63.22
C ASP A 242 10.86 8.58 -63.10
N ASP A 243 11.49 7.77 -63.95
CA ASP A 243 12.93 7.62 -64.23
C ASP A 243 13.72 8.94 -64.29
N ASP A 244 14.94 8.97 -63.74
CA ASP A 244 16.12 9.35 -64.57
C ASP A 244 17.45 8.88 -63.95
N ASP A 245 18.29 8.33 -64.82
CA ASP A 245 19.68 7.95 -64.63
C ASP A 245 20.52 9.11 -64.05
N ASP A 246 21.36 8.83 -63.06
CA ASP A 246 22.63 9.54 -62.93
C ASP A 246 23.73 8.60 -62.39
N ASP A 247 24.45 8.04 -63.35
CA ASP A 247 25.77 7.45 -63.20
C ASP A 247 26.70 8.46 -62.50
N ASN A 248 27.11 8.16 -61.27
CA ASN A 248 28.32 8.75 -60.72
C ASN A 248 29.24 7.67 -60.14
N ASP A 249 30.02 7.15 -61.07
CA ASP A 249 31.22 6.35 -60.94
C ASP A 249 32.33 7.19 -60.28
N GLU A 250 32.69 6.91 -59.02
CA GLU A 250 34.03 7.29 -58.53
C GLU A 250 34.53 6.45 -57.34
N GLU A 251 35.54 5.63 -57.68
CA GLU A 251 36.65 5.10 -56.88
C GLU A 251 36.39 4.02 -55.81
N ASP A 252 36.32 2.80 -56.34
CA ASP A 252 36.84 1.56 -55.73
C ASP A 252 38.30 1.73 -55.29
N THR A 253 38.51 2.01 -54.00
CA THR A 253 39.81 1.87 -53.37
C THR A 253 40.01 0.43 -52.92
N GLU A 254 40.50 -0.39 -53.85
CA GLU A 254 40.99 -1.75 -53.61
C GLU A 254 42.06 -1.76 -52.49
N ARG A 255 41.61 -1.97 -51.25
CA ARG A 255 42.49 -2.29 -50.14
C ARG A 255 42.85 -3.77 -50.22
N THR A 256 43.85 -4.05 -51.04
CA THR A 256 44.53 -5.35 -51.12
C THR A 256 45.07 -5.75 -49.75
N SER A 257 44.25 -6.45 -48.98
CA SER A 257 44.68 -7.24 -47.84
C SER A 257 44.10 -8.64 -48.01
N LYS A 258 45.00 -9.61 -48.22
CA LYS A 258 44.72 -11.05 -48.32
C LYS A 258 43.52 -11.46 -47.46
N PRO A 259 42.56 -12.24 -47.98
CA PRO A 259 41.47 -12.75 -47.16
C PRO A 259 42.10 -13.68 -46.10
N LYS A 260 42.23 -13.18 -44.88
CA LYS A 260 42.50 -14.06 -43.74
C LYS A 260 41.25 -14.92 -43.60
N GLU A 261 41.41 -16.23 -43.76
CA GLU A 261 40.36 -17.19 -43.40
C GLU A 261 39.91 -16.91 -41.97
N LEU A 262 38.76 -16.25 -41.83
CA LEU A 262 38.10 -16.04 -40.55
C LEU A 262 37.70 -17.42 -40.04
N LYS A 263 38.46 -17.94 -39.08
CA LYS A 263 38.09 -19.19 -38.40
C LYS A 263 36.72 -18.98 -37.78
N LYS A 264 35.88 -20.03 -37.72
CA LYS A 264 34.56 -20.00 -37.05
C LYS A 264 34.61 -19.48 -35.60
N SER A 265 35.78 -19.51 -34.97
CA SER A 265 36.06 -18.95 -33.64
C SER A 265 36.24 -17.42 -33.60
N ASP A 266 36.36 -16.75 -34.74
CA ASP A 266 36.59 -15.30 -34.85
C ASP A 266 35.27 -14.52 -35.05
N VAL A 267 34.15 -15.25 -35.21
CA VAL A 267 32.81 -14.69 -35.30
C VAL A 267 32.09 -14.97 -33.98
N PHE A 268 31.87 -13.91 -33.19
CA PHE A 268 31.03 -13.98 -32.00
C PHE A 268 29.56 -13.78 -32.38
N TYR A 269 28.74 -14.80 -32.15
CA TYR A 269 27.30 -14.71 -32.39
C TYR A 269 26.60 -14.05 -31.20
N GLY A 270 25.52 -13.31 -31.47
CA GLY A 270 24.69 -12.71 -30.44
C GLY A 270 24.13 -13.77 -29.46
N ASN A 271 23.97 -13.41 -28.19
CA ASN A 271 23.56 -14.34 -27.13
C ASN A 271 22.17 -14.95 -27.41
N ILE A 272 22.12 -16.21 -27.87
CA ILE A 272 20.87 -16.94 -28.08
C ILE A 272 20.29 -17.34 -26.71
N THR A 273 19.10 -16.85 -26.38
CA THR A 273 18.36 -17.21 -25.17
C THR A 273 17.15 -18.06 -25.53
N PHE A 274 17.06 -19.27 -24.97
CA PHE A 274 15.87 -20.12 -25.12
C PHE A 274 14.80 -19.74 -24.10
N GLU A 275 13.55 -20.12 -24.37
CA GLU A 275 12.40 -19.84 -23.50
C GLU A 275 12.54 -20.41 -22.08
N ASP A 276 13.25 -21.53 -21.90
CA ASP A 276 13.59 -22.11 -20.58
C ASP A 276 14.64 -21.27 -19.80
N GLY A 277 15.10 -20.14 -20.36
CA GLY A 277 16.10 -19.26 -19.75
C GLY A 277 17.51 -19.84 -19.75
N THR A 278 17.71 -20.92 -20.50
CA THR A 278 19.03 -21.42 -20.88
C THR A 278 19.62 -20.51 -21.96
N ARG A 279 20.92 -20.25 -21.87
CA ARG A 279 21.66 -19.35 -22.74
C ARG A 279 22.79 -20.12 -23.40
N VAL A 280 22.94 -20.01 -24.70
CA VAL A 280 24.11 -20.56 -25.39
C VAL A 280 25.31 -19.64 -25.13
N THR A 281 26.51 -20.20 -24.97
CA THR A 281 27.76 -19.43 -25.02
C THR A 281 27.90 -18.75 -26.37
N SER A 282 28.61 -17.62 -26.42
CA SER A 282 28.86 -16.85 -27.64
C SER A 282 29.53 -17.67 -28.76
N ASP A 283 30.20 -18.75 -28.38
CA ASP A 283 30.93 -19.67 -29.26
C ASP A 283 30.03 -20.82 -29.76
N LEU A 284 28.74 -20.82 -29.38
CA LEU A 284 27.74 -21.87 -29.63
C LEU A 284 28.08 -23.26 -29.08
N THR A 285 29.15 -23.39 -28.31
CA THR A 285 29.69 -24.67 -27.83
C THR A 285 28.96 -25.26 -26.62
N ALA A 286 28.42 -24.42 -25.74
CA ALA A 286 27.85 -24.87 -24.47
C ALA A 286 26.59 -24.09 -24.10
N VAL A 287 25.65 -24.76 -23.43
CA VAL A 287 24.43 -24.15 -22.93
C VAL A 287 24.55 -23.96 -21.42
N ARG A 288 24.43 -22.72 -20.94
CA ARG A 288 24.45 -22.35 -19.52
C ARG A 288 23.07 -21.89 -19.06
N LYS A 289 22.58 -22.42 -17.95
CA LYS A 289 21.33 -21.93 -17.33
C LYS A 289 21.60 -20.64 -16.56
N ALA A 290 21.00 -19.53 -16.98
CA ALA A 290 21.20 -18.25 -16.31
C ALA A 290 20.47 -18.21 -14.98
N LYS A 291 21.23 -18.24 -13.88
CA LYS A 291 20.66 -18.07 -12.53
C LYS A 291 20.19 -16.62 -12.38
N LYS A 292 18.91 -16.35 -12.67
CA LYS A 292 18.26 -15.08 -12.32
C LYS A 292 18.42 -14.90 -10.80
N LYS A 293 19.27 -13.98 -10.36
CA LYS A 293 19.44 -13.62 -8.94
C LYS A 293 18.14 -13.02 -8.42
N LYS A 294 17.19 -13.87 -8.01
CA LYS A 294 15.93 -13.49 -7.38
C LYS A 294 16.18 -13.37 -5.88
N GLY A 295 15.75 -12.25 -5.27
CA GLY A 295 15.79 -12.11 -3.82
C GLY A 295 15.83 -10.67 -3.33
N PRO A 296 15.62 -10.46 -2.01
CA PRO A 296 15.72 -9.16 -1.37
C PRO A 296 17.07 -8.49 -1.60
N ALA A 297 18.17 -9.26 -1.52
CA ALA A 297 19.53 -8.76 -1.74
C ALA A 297 19.71 -8.06 -3.09
N ASN A 298 19.09 -8.56 -4.17
CA ASN A 298 19.20 -7.94 -5.49
C ASN A 298 18.30 -6.70 -5.66
N LYS A 299 17.29 -6.55 -4.80
CA LYS A 299 16.35 -5.42 -4.73
C LYS A 299 16.72 -4.42 -3.62
N ASP A 300 17.71 -4.73 -2.80
CA ASP A 300 18.18 -3.87 -1.74
C ASP A 300 19.09 -2.77 -2.30
N ILE A 301 18.56 -1.55 -2.31
CA ILE A 301 19.24 -0.37 -2.82
C ILE A 301 20.38 0.03 -1.87
N GLY A 302 20.23 -0.24 -0.56
CA GLY A 302 21.25 0.05 0.44
C GLY A 302 22.49 -0.81 0.22
N ALA A 303 22.32 -2.12 0.00
CA ALA A 303 23.41 -3.01 -0.34
C ALA A 303 24.16 -2.60 -1.62
N HIS A 304 23.45 -2.21 -2.70
CA HIS A 304 24.11 -1.73 -3.93
C HIS A 304 24.91 -0.44 -3.69
N LEU A 305 24.38 0.49 -2.89
CA LEU A 305 25.08 1.72 -2.52
C LEU A 305 26.33 1.41 -1.68
N LYS A 306 26.22 0.51 -0.70
CA LYS A 306 27.36 0.06 0.11
C LYS A 306 28.43 -0.65 -0.74
N LYS A 307 28.02 -1.41 -1.76
CA LYS A 307 28.95 -2.03 -2.72
C LYS A 307 29.71 -0.96 -3.50
N LEU A 308 29.04 0.07 -4.00
CA LEU A 308 29.70 1.19 -4.68
C LEU A 308 30.65 1.96 -3.78
N GLU A 309 30.28 2.17 -2.52
CA GLU A 309 31.15 2.81 -1.55
C GLU A 309 32.42 1.98 -1.30
N LYS A 310 32.29 0.65 -1.22
CA LYS A 310 33.44 -0.26 -1.10
C LYS A 310 34.33 -0.22 -2.35
N THR A 311 33.76 -0.35 -3.55
CA THR A 311 34.55 -0.30 -4.79
C THR A 311 35.23 1.06 -4.96
N ARG A 312 34.57 2.15 -4.54
CA ARG A 312 35.18 3.48 -4.54
C ARG A 312 36.35 3.60 -3.56
N LYS A 313 36.25 2.98 -2.38
CA LYS A 313 37.35 2.91 -1.41
C LYS A 313 38.51 2.10 -1.95
N GLU A 314 38.25 0.91 -2.48
CA GLU A 314 39.26 0.04 -3.12
C GLU A 314 39.98 0.75 -4.27
N LEU A 315 39.26 1.48 -5.13
CA LEU A 315 39.85 2.29 -6.20
C LEU A 315 40.66 3.49 -5.68
N GLY A 316 40.35 3.99 -4.48
CA GLY A 316 41.08 5.08 -3.84
C GLY A 316 42.39 4.63 -3.19
N GLU A 317 42.47 3.37 -2.73
CA GLU A 317 43.67 2.77 -2.13
C GLU A 317 44.68 2.28 -3.19
N MET A 318 44.22 2.04 -4.43
CA MET A 318 45.08 1.58 -5.52
C MET A 318 45.84 2.72 -6.22
N ASP A 319 47.03 2.37 -6.72
CA ASP A 319 47.87 3.23 -7.54
C ASP A 319 47.21 3.60 -8.89
N VAL A 320 47.59 4.74 -9.46
CA VAL A 320 46.92 5.38 -10.62
C VAL A 320 46.88 4.45 -11.84
N ASP A 321 47.96 3.73 -12.14
CA ASP A 321 48.02 2.84 -13.29
C ASP A 321 47.20 1.57 -13.09
N LYS A 322 47.22 1.01 -11.87
CA LYS A 322 46.38 -0.14 -11.50
C LYS A 322 44.91 0.25 -11.54
N ARG A 323 44.57 1.44 -11.06
CA ARG A 323 43.21 1.99 -11.10
C ARG A 323 42.68 2.12 -12.52
N LYS A 324 43.45 2.69 -13.46
CA LYS A 324 43.07 2.78 -14.88
C LYS A 324 42.83 1.39 -15.50
N ARG A 325 43.68 0.42 -15.19
CA ARG A 325 43.51 -0.97 -15.67
C ARG A 325 42.23 -1.61 -15.11
N VAL A 326 41.92 -1.40 -13.83
CA VAL A 326 40.70 -1.91 -13.20
C VAL A 326 39.45 -1.20 -13.75
N GLU A 327 39.52 0.10 -13.98
CA GLU A 327 38.44 0.89 -14.56
C GLU A 327 38.13 0.43 -15.99
N ASN A 328 39.15 0.22 -16.83
CA ASN A 328 39.00 -0.35 -18.16
C ASN A 328 38.38 -1.75 -18.11
N LYS A 329 38.87 -2.63 -17.22
CA LYS A 329 38.27 -3.96 -17.05
C LYS A 329 36.81 -3.86 -16.61
N SER A 330 36.50 -2.93 -15.69
CA SER A 330 35.14 -2.69 -15.20
C SER A 330 34.23 -2.16 -16.32
N SER A 331 34.71 -1.24 -17.17
CA SER A 331 33.93 -0.69 -18.27
C SER A 331 33.60 -1.74 -19.33
N TRP A 332 34.57 -2.57 -19.69
CA TRP A 332 34.34 -3.73 -20.58
C TRP A 332 33.39 -4.75 -19.97
N SER A 333 33.54 -5.06 -18.67
CA SER A 333 32.63 -5.99 -17.99
C SER A 333 31.19 -5.44 -17.92
N ARG A 334 31.03 -4.13 -17.74
CA ARG A 334 29.73 -3.45 -17.75
C ARG A 334 29.11 -3.47 -19.13
N ALA A 335 29.89 -3.20 -20.18
CA ALA A 335 29.42 -3.29 -21.56
C ALA A 335 28.95 -4.71 -21.89
N LEU A 336 29.75 -5.72 -21.52
CA LEU A 336 29.40 -7.12 -21.71
C LEU A 336 28.15 -7.52 -20.93
N ALA A 337 28.02 -7.11 -19.66
CA ALA A 337 26.82 -7.34 -18.86
C ALA A 337 25.57 -6.65 -19.45
N SER A 338 25.73 -5.45 -20.03
CA SER A 338 24.64 -4.73 -20.70
C SER A 338 24.21 -5.42 -21.99
N VAL A 339 25.16 -5.90 -22.80
CA VAL A 339 24.88 -6.72 -24.00
C VAL A 339 24.22 -8.04 -23.61
N GLU A 340 24.65 -8.63 -22.48
CA GLU A 340 24.00 -9.79 -21.89
C GLU A 340 22.58 -9.47 -21.36
N GLY A 341 22.18 -8.21 -21.26
CA GLY A 341 20.87 -7.79 -20.75
C GLY A 341 20.74 -7.85 -19.23
N GLU A 342 21.86 -7.94 -18.49
CA GLU A 342 21.87 -7.76 -17.05
C GLU A 342 21.73 -6.27 -16.71
N LYS A 343 20.73 -5.93 -15.88
CA LYS A 343 20.50 -4.56 -15.43
C LYS A 343 21.47 -4.19 -14.31
N VAL A 344 22.62 -3.64 -14.70
CA VAL A 344 23.65 -3.12 -13.79
C VAL A 344 23.13 -1.87 -13.05
N LYS A 345 23.28 -1.81 -11.71
CA LYS A 345 22.73 -0.76 -10.84
C LYS A 345 23.84 -0.05 -10.06
N ASP A 346 24.69 0.66 -10.79
CA ASP A 346 25.93 1.21 -10.24
C ASP A 346 25.93 2.75 -10.09
N ASP A 347 24.80 3.40 -10.36
CA ASP A 347 24.70 4.85 -10.31
C ASP A 347 24.36 5.36 -8.89
N GLU A 348 25.34 5.93 -8.20
CA GLU A 348 25.21 6.41 -6.81
C GLU A 348 24.03 7.39 -6.64
N GLN A 349 23.89 8.36 -7.56
CA GLN A 349 22.81 9.35 -7.49
C GLN A 349 21.42 8.71 -7.67
N LEU A 350 21.28 7.73 -8.56
CA LEU A 350 20.01 7.04 -8.78
C LEU A 350 19.66 6.14 -7.59
N LEU A 351 20.65 5.44 -7.03
CA LEU A 351 20.47 4.64 -5.82
C LEU A 351 20.04 5.52 -4.65
N ARG A 352 20.70 6.65 -4.39
CA ARG A 352 20.28 7.62 -3.37
C ARG A 352 18.88 8.16 -3.60
N LYS A 353 18.52 8.53 -4.84
CA LYS A 353 17.16 8.98 -5.19
C LYS A 353 16.12 7.88 -4.95
N SER A 354 16.43 6.63 -5.31
CA SER A 354 15.53 5.50 -5.14
C SER A 354 15.32 5.15 -3.66
N LEU A 355 16.36 5.27 -2.83
CA LEU A 355 16.27 5.14 -1.38
C LEU A 355 15.37 6.23 -0.79
N LYS A 356 15.57 7.50 -1.17
CA LYS A 356 14.68 8.61 -0.77
C LYS A 356 13.23 8.40 -1.19
N ARG A 357 12.95 7.83 -2.37
CA ARG A 357 11.59 7.47 -2.80
C ARG A 357 10.99 6.38 -1.90
N LYS A 358 11.75 5.32 -1.58
CA LYS A 358 11.30 4.27 -0.66
C LYS A 358 10.97 4.86 0.72
N GLU A 359 11.85 5.70 1.27
CA GLU A 359 11.60 6.39 2.54
C GLU A 359 10.36 7.28 2.48
N ALA A 360 10.17 8.05 1.40
CA ALA A 360 8.98 8.88 1.23
C ALA A 360 7.69 8.04 1.21
N THR A 361 7.68 6.87 0.58
CA THR A 361 6.53 5.95 0.61
C THR A 361 6.29 5.39 2.01
N LYS A 362 7.34 5.03 2.76
CA LYS A 362 7.24 4.58 4.15
C LYS A 362 6.75 5.71 5.07
N ARG A 363 7.17 6.96 4.85
CA ARG A 363 6.64 8.14 5.57
C ARG A 363 5.17 8.39 5.26
N ARG A 364 4.75 8.25 3.99
CA ARG A 364 3.34 8.39 3.59
C ARG A 364 2.47 7.33 4.25
N THR A 365 2.88 6.07 4.15
CA THR A 365 2.16 4.95 4.78
C THR A 365 2.13 5.12 6.30
N LYS A 366 3.23 5.47 6.96
CA LYS A 366 3.26 5.79 8.41
C LYS A 366 2.23 6.87 8.79
N ARG A 367 2.13 7.94 8.00
CA ARG A 367 1.13 9.01 8.22
C ARG A 367 -0.29 8.49 8.06
N GLU A 368 -0.57 7.76 6.99
CA GLU A 368 -1.89 7.18 6.73
C GLU A 368 -2.32 6.21 7.83
N TRP A 369 -1.42 5.37 8.33
CA TRP A 369 -1.70 4.46 9.44
C TRP A 369 -1.96 5.21 10.75
N ARG A 370 -1.21 6.28 11.02
CA ARG A 370 -1.48 7.15 12.17
C ARG A 370 -2.84 7.82 12.08
N GLU A 371 -3.21 8.32 10.91
CA GLU A 371 -4.54 8.92 10.66
C GLU A 371 -5.65 7.88 10.84
N ARG A 372 -5.48 6.66 10.31
CA ARG A 372 -6.44 5.56 10.52
C ARG A 372 -6.62 5.22 12.00
N LYS A 373 -5.54 5.16 12.78
CA LYS A 373 -5.62 4.93 14.24
C LYS A 373 -6.38 6.06 14.94
N LYS A 374 -6.15 7.32 14.55
CA LYS A 374 -6.89 8.47 15.07
C LYS A 374 -8.38 8.42 14.70
N ASP A 375 -8.70 8.19 13.43
CA ASP A 375 -10.08 8.02 12.94
C ASP A 375 -10.81 6.93 13.74
N LEU A 376 -10.14 5.80 14.01
CA LEU A 376 -10.70 4.71 14.81
C LEU A 376 -10.96 5.13 16.26
N HIS A 377 -9.99 5.82 16.88
CA HIS A 377 -10.15 6.31 18.26
C HIS A 377 -11.29 7.33 18.36
N GLU A 378 -11.34 8.30 17.45
CA GLU A 378 -12.42 9.29 17.37
C GLU A 378 -13.79 8.62 17.16
N LEU A 379 -13.85 7.57 16.35
CA LEU A 379 -15.08 6.79 16.15
C LEU A 379 -15.50 6.05 17.43
N MET A 380 -14.54 5.45 18.15
CA MET A 380 -14.78 4.79 19.42
C MET A 380 -15.29 5.79 20.46
N ASP A 381 -14.61 6.92 20.62
CA ASP A 381 -14.98 7.99 21.53
C ASP A 381 -16.38 8.54 21.18
N ALA A 382 -16.65 8.84 19.91
CA ALA A 382 -17.96 9.32 19.48
C ALA A 382 -19.09 8.33 19.79
N LYS A 383 -18.83 7.02 19.64
CA LYS A 383 -19.79 5.96 20.00
C LYS A 383 -20.00 5.90 21.51
N GLN A 384 -18.94 6.02 22.30
CA GLN A 384 -19.01 6.06 23.76
C GLN A 384 -19.75 7.31 24.25
N GLN A 385 -19.42 8.50 23.76
CA GLN A 385 -20.08 9.75 24.11
C GLN A 385 -21.59 9.72 23.80
N ARG A 386 -21.98 9.18 22.62
CA ARG A 386 -23.40 8.98 22.30
C ARG A 386 -24.09 8.00 23.24
N ARG A 387 -23.42 6.92 23.65
CA ARG A 387 -23.96 5.98 24.65
C ARG A 387 -24.16 6.69 25.98
N LEU A 388 -23.17 7.46 26.44
CA LEU A 388 -23.28 8.24 27.68
C LEU A 388 -24.42 9.25 27.60
N GLN A 389 -24.59 9.94 26.47
CA GLN A 389 -25.69 10.87 26.26
C GLN A 389 -27.05 10.18 26.26
N ASN A 390 -27.17 8.99 25.64
CA ASN A 390 -28.41 8.21 25.70
C ASN A 390 -28.72 7.70 27.09
N VAL A 391 -27.71 7.26 27.86
CA VAL A 391 -27.87 6.89 29.27
C VAL A 391 -28.30 8.11 30.10
N TRP A 392 -27.74 9.29 29.82
CA TRP A 392 -28.15 10.53 30.46
C TRP A 392 -29.61 10.89 30.13
N ILE A 393 -30.02 10.82 28.84
CA ILE A 393 -31.41 11.00 28.41
C ILE A 393 -32.33 9.99 29.12
N GLN A 394 -31.92 8.73 29.26
CA GLN A 394 -32.71 7.72 29.97
C GLN A 394 -32.85 8.06 31.46
N LYS A 395 -31.78 8.52 32.13
CA LYS A 395 -31.83 8.97 33.52
C LYS A 395 -32.75 10.18 33.70
N GLU A 396 -32.69 11.14 32.78
CA GLU A 396 -33.52 12.34 32.81
C GLU A 396 -35.00 12.04 32.53
N ASN A 397 -35.29 11.19 31.55
CA ASN A 397 -36.67 10.79 31.22
C ASN A 397 -37.35 10.01 32.35
N LYS A 398 -36.60 9.34 33.24
CA LYS A 398 -37.18 8.72 34.44
C LYS A 398 -37.81 9.74 35.40
N ARG A 399 -37.41 11.01 35.33
CA ARG A 399 -37.91 12.10 36.18
C ARG A 399 -38.99 12.95 35.49
N ARG A 400 -39.28 12.70 34.22
CA ARG A 400 -40.21 13.49 33.39
C ARG A 400 -41.48 12.72 33.05
N GLY A 401 -42.59 13.44 32.90
CA GLY A 401 -43.86 12.88 32.44
C GLY A 401 -43.77 12.31 31.02
N LYS A 402 -44.63 11.34 30.70
CA LYS A 402 -44.57 10.55 29.44
C LYS A 402 -44.63 11.40 28.16
N LYS A 403 -45.25 12.58 28.22
CA LYS A 403 -45.37 13.54 27.10
C LYS A 403 -44.12 14.42 26.90
N ASP A 404 -43.27 14.58 27.93
CA ASP A 404 -42.11 15.48 27.91
C ASP A 404 -40.76 14.74 27.79
N GLN A 405 -40.80 13.46 27.44
CA GLN A 405 -39.61 12.63 27.34
C GLN A 405 -38.75 13.02 26.13
N ILE A 406 -37.45 13.19 26.38
CA ILE A 406 -36.46 13.51 25.35
C ILE A 406 -36.18 12.24 24.53
N ARG A 407 -36.23 12.33 23.20
CA ARG A 407 -35.92 11.19 22.32
C ARG A 407 -34.43 10.85 22.38
N GLN A 408 -34.12 9.55 22.49
CA GLN A 408 -32.73 9.07 22.46
C GLN A 408 -32.09 9.34 21.09
N LEU A 409 -30.78 9.59 21.09
CA LEU A 409 -30.02 9.77 19.87
C LEU A 409 -29.90 8.46 19.09
N PRO A 410 -30.00 8.52 17.75
CA PRO A 410 -29.83 7.34 16.92
C PRO A 410 -28.42 6.76 17.05
N SER A 411 -28.32 5.45 16.88
CA SER A 411 -27.03 4.75 16.82
C SER A 411 -26.09 5.43 15.81
N HIS A 412 -24.78 5.43 16.08
CA HIS A 412 -23.76 6.00 15.20
C HIS A 412 -23.67 5.23 13.88
N LYS A 413 -24.64 5.44 12.98
CA LYS A 413 -24.82 4.70 11.71
C LYS A 413 -24.84 5.60 10.47
N LYS A 414 -24.78 6.92 10.64
CA LYS A 414 -24.69 7.94 9.59
C LYS A 414 -23.78 9.04 10.17
N LEU A 415 -22.48 9.07 9.90
CA LEU A 415 -21.81 9.57 8.69
C LEU A 415 -20.62 8.66 8.29
N SER A 416 -20.83 7.35 8.31
CA SER A 416 -19.94 6.44 7.59
C SER A 416 -19.81 6.97 6.17
N ARG A 417 -18.62 7.41 5.78
CA ARG A 417 -18.22 7.77 4.42
C ARG A 417 -18.27 6.55 3.48
N SER A 418 -19.17 5.59 3.70
CA SER A 418 -19.39 4.42 2.88
C SER A 418 -20.03 4.75 1.53
N ASN A 419 -20.65 5.92 1.38
CA ASN A 419 -21.10 6.42 0.06
C ASN A 419 -20.03 7.23 -0.69
N ILE A 420 -18.92 7.59 -0.04
CA ILE A 420 -17.73 8.11 -0.72
C ILE A 420 -16.78 6.93 -0.74
N LYS A 421 -16.82 6.12 -1.80
CA LYS A 421 -15.87 5.01 -2.03
C LYS A 421 -14.46 5.48 -1.66
N ARG A 422 -14.02 5.22 -0.43
CA ARG A 422 -12.66 5.52 0.01
C ARG A 422 -11.84 4.49 -0.76
N ALA A 423 -11.20 4.93 -1.83
CA ALA A 423 -10.37 4.07 -2.68
C ALA A 423 -9.47 3.25 -1.75
N ARG A 424 -9.65 1.92 -1.79
CA ARG A 424 -8.84 0.99 -1.01
C ARG A 424 -7.39 1.19 -1.45
N ALA A 425 -6.51 1.39 -0.47
CA ALA A 425 -5.10 1.59 -0.73
C ALA A 425 -4.51 0.32 -1.36
N GLY A 426 -4.29 0.35 -2.69
CA GLY A 426 -3.35 -0.54 -3.36
C GLY A 426 -3.90 -1.56 -4.35
N PHE A 427 -5.20 -1.59 -4.71
CA PHE A 427 -5.68 -2.59 -5.68
C PHE A 427 -6.70 -2.09 -6.71
N GLU A 428 -7.48 -1.07 -6.41
CA GLU A 428 -8.42 -0.51 -7.38
C GLU A 428 -7.79 0.71 -8.03
N GLY A 429 -7.10 0.46 -9.14
CA GLY A 429 -6.56 1.50 -10.01
C GLY A 429 -7.64 2.54 -10.30
N ARG A 430 -7.35 3.80 -9.99
CA ARG A 430 -8.11 4.93 -10.54
C ARG A 430 -7.91 4.84 -12.05
N ILE A 431 -8.91 4.34 -12.79
CA ILE A 431 -8.94 4.43 -14.25
C ILE A 431 -8.64 5.89 -14.58
N LYS A 432 -7.49 6.10 -15.20
CA LYS A 432 -7.01 7.39 -15.64
C LYS A 432 -7.86 7.76 -16.85
N THR A 433 -9.07 8.27 -16.60
CA THR A 433 -9.86 8.93 -17.64
C THR A 433 -9.00 10.07 -18.17
N GLY A 434 -8.58 9.93 -19.42
CA GLY A 434 -7.65 10.81 -20.10
C GLY A 434 -8.08 12.27 -19.99
N ARG A 435 -7.24 13.08 -19.36
CA ARG A 435 -7.18 14.50 -19.62
C ARG A 435 -5.71 14.79 -19.85
N GLY A 436 -5.32 14.66 -21.11
CA GLY A 436 -4.00 14.99 -21.62
C GLY A 436 -3.67 16.42 -21.20
N LYS A 437 -2.58 16.55 -20.47
CA LYS A 437 -2.00 17.83 -20.07
C LYS A 437 -0.88 18.06 -21.08
N SER A 438 -1.16 18.85 -22.11
CA SER A 438 -0.16 19.33 -23.05
C SER A 438 0.97 19.97 -22.25
N ARG A 439 2.17 19.40 -22.36
CA ARG A 439 3.39 20.04 -21.88
C ARG A 439 3.76 21.04 -22.96
N GLY A 440 3.78 22.32 -22.60
CA GLY A 440 4.43 23.32 -23.45
C GLY A 440 5.92 23.02 -23.45
N HIS A 441 6.47 22.94 -24.66
CA HIS A 441 7.87 23.24 -24.91
C HIS A 441 8.10 24.74 -24.74
#